data_AF-A0A916JNW1-F1
#
_entry.id   AF-A0A916JNW1-F1
#
_cell.length_a   1.000
_cell.length_b   1.000
_cell.length_c   1.000
_cell.angle_alpha   90.00
_cell.angle_beta   90.00
_cell.angle_gamma   90.00
#
_symmetry.space_group_name_H-M   'P 1'
#
loop_
_entity.id
_entity.type
_entity.pdbx_description
1 polymer ?
#
loop_
_entity_poly.entity_id
_entity_poly.type
_entity_poly.pdbx_seq_one_letter_code
_entity_poly.pdbx_strand_id
1 'polypeptide(L)'
;MKFFLPVLLLFIFSSIQAKKEREIVGCKPVYKERVFMSVTEVSNINYREFLFDMRKKGEDVTALLPDTTDWRNKGSYNEPYVEYYFRHPAYNDYPVVGVSKDQAKAFCSWLSEVLTTSYRLDDQSDIDSVVVRLPTKQEWIDAAKGGNDYYEYPWKGHSLRWEEGKFQGDMRANCIRGRGDYMGIAGSLNDHADVTAPVKSYWPNDYGLYNCAGNVAELVADDNVAMGGSWNSYGNDIKVTSEMPADSSSARIGFRYLVEVVRLKPTKRKSLEIDKKYVKKSLVQIDSIFVSKFEVSNALYNKFLTETNHSIQDTTVWNDQFIYSNWFTCNYRWHENYTNFPAVGMNRKDIAAFCEWLNRKLQPYYDYDIQVDLPTEEEWEYLARGGLSLSPYPWGGPYIRNSKGCLLANHRYVPNAFETRSPSGEYGVIYPKGRHEMFGADEDGFLGCAPVESYHPNGYELYNMGGNVREMIKNNNEFTKGGGWNSRDYYVQITIRELINEIPAADIGFRYIVRRIE
;
A
#
# COMPACT_ATOMS: atom_id res chain seq x y z
N MET A 1 27.11 14.54 -36.04
CA MET A 1 27.52 14.71 -34.63
C MET A 1 26.84 15.96 -34.07
N LYS A 2 25.68 15.81 -33.43
CA LYS A 2 24.96 16.81 -32.61
C LYS A 2 23.78 16.07 -31.96
N PHE A 3 23.89 15.79 -30.66
CA PHE A 3 22.86 15.15 -29.84
C PHE A 3 21.75 16.15 -29.54
N PHE A 4 20.49 15.74 -29.71
CA PHE A 4 19.31 16.44 -29.19
C PHE A 4 18.78 15.65 -27.98
N LEU A 5 18.93 16.23 -26.79
CA LEU A 5 18.17 15.90 -25.57
C LEU A 5 16.94 16.84 -25.54
N PRO A 6 15.69 16.37 -25.34
CA PRO A 6 14.60 17.27 -25.03
C PRO A 6 14.44 17.39 -23.50
N VAL A 7 14.83 18.57 -23.00
CA VAL A 7 14.12 19.43 -22.04
C VAL A 7 13.08 18.77 -21.12
N LEU A 8 13.43 18.64 -19.84
CA LEU A 8 12.47 18.62 -18.73
C LEU A 8 13.13 19.22 -17.47
N LEU A 9 13.03 20.53 -17.28
CA LEU A 9 13.31 21.23 -16.01
C LEU A 9 13.00 22.71 -16.16
N LEU A 10 12.04 23.21 -15.38
CA LEU A 10 11.99 24.54 -14.73
C LEU A 10 10.55 24.87 -14.31
N PHE A 11 10.28 24.97 -13.01
CA PHE A 11 9.57 26.12 -12.41
C PHE A 11 9.86 26.20 -10.90
N ILE A 12 9.86 27.43 -10.41
CA ILE A 12 10.55 27.97 -9.23
C ILE A 12 9.64 28.05 -7.98
N PHE A 13 10.28 27.91 -6.82
CA PHE A 13 9.90 28.19 -5.43
C PHE A 13 8.63 29.00 -5.11
N SER A 14 7.86 28.51 -4.13
CA SER A 14 7.21 29.33 -3.11
C SER A 14 7.26 28.63 -1.73
N SER A 15 7.74 29.35 -0.74
CA SER A 15 7.87 28.98 0.67
C SER A 15 6.51 28.85 1.36
N ILE A 16 6.20 27.63 1.79
CA ILE A 16 5.52 27.16 3.01
C ILE A 16 5.49 25.66 2.75
N GLN A 17 6.36 24.89 3.40
CA GLN A 17 6.54 23.48 3.10
C GLN A 17 5.39 22.67 3.73
N ALA A 18 4.19 22.85 3.18
CA ALA A 18 3.26 21.74 3.07
C ALA A 18 4.06 20.60 2.42
N LYS A 19 4.08 19.44 3.07
CA LYS A 19 4.81 18.27 2.59
C LYS A 19 4.33 18.01 1.16
N LYS A 20 5.17 18.30 0.16
CA LYS A 20 4.80 18.14 -1.24
C LYS A 20 4.51 16.65 -1.44
N GLU A 21 3.28 16.32 -1.83
CA GLU A 21 2.91 14.93 -2.12
C GLU A 21 3.88 14.36 -3.14
N ARG A 22 4.30 13.10 -2.96
CA ARG A 22 5.22 12.45 -3.92
C ARG A 22 4.58 12.40 -5.30
N GLU A 23 5.34 12.81 -6.31
CA GLU A 23 4.92 12.79 -7.71
C GLU A 23 5.81 11.81 -8.49
N ILE A 24 5.21 10.82 -9.14
CA ILE A 24 5.88 9.95 -10.11
C ILE A 24 5.44 10.38 -11.51
N VAL A 25 6.40 10.79 -12.34
CA VAL A 25 6.12 11.29 -13.70
C VAL A 25 5.34 10.23 -14.49
N GLY A 26 4.23 10.64 -15.10
CA GLY A 26 3.37 9.75 -15.88
C GLY A 26 2.46 8.83 -15.05
N CYS A 27 2.45 8.97 -13.72
CA CYS A 27 1.61 8.18 -12.84
C CYS A 27 0.74 9.06 -11.91
N LYS A 28 -0.28 8.45 -11.30
CA LYS A 28 -1.16 9.06 -10.29
C LYS A 28 -1.18 8.22 -9.02
N PRO A 29 -1.20 8.84 -7.82
CA PRO A 29 -1.33 8.08 -6.59
C PRO A 29 -2.70 7.39 -6.55
N VAL A 30 -2.69 6.08 -6.29
CA VAL A 30 -3.92 5.28 -6.12
C VAL A 30 -4.06 4.77 -4.68
N TYR A 31 -2.95 4.57 -3.98
CA TYR A 31 -2.93 4.26 -2.54
C TYR A 31 -1.89 5.14 -1.82
N LYS A 32 -2.35 6.30 -1.34
CA LYS A 32 -1.53 7.32 -0.65
C LYS A 32 -0.26 7.64 -1.45
N GLU A 33 0.83 8.02 -0.79
CA GLU A 33 2.13 8.31 -1.41
C GLU A 33 3.02 7.06 -1.63
N ARG A 34 2.41 5.86 -1.75
CA ARG A 34 3.14 4.58 -1.77
C ARG A 34 2.97 3.82 -3.08
N VAL A 35 1.76 3.81 -3.63
CA VAL A 35 1.44 3.10 -4.87
C VAL A 35 0.86 4.07 -5.88
N PHE A 36 1.45 4.08 -7.07
CA PHE A 36 1.08 4.95 -8.17
C PHE A 36 0.70 4.11 -9.37
N MET A 37 -0.33 4.51 -10.12
CA MET A 37 -0.74 3.84 -11.36
C MET A 37 -0.38 4.71 -12.57
N SER A 38 0.08 4.09 -13.65
CA SER A 38 0.30 4.81 -14.91
C SER A 38 -0.99 5.48 -15.36
N VAL A 39 -0.88 6.74 -15.79
CA VAL A 39 -2.02 7.57 -16.21
C VAL A 39 -2.80 6.93 -17.36
N THR A 40 -2.11 6.17 -18.19
CA THR A 40 -2.64 5.52 -19.39
C THR A 40 -2.16 4.08 -19.48
N GLU A 41 -2.69 3.33 -20.45
CA GLU A 41 -2.07 2.09 -20.91
C GLU A 41 -0.66 2.35 -21.45
N VAL A 42 0.20 1.34 -21.45
CA VAL A 42 1.53 1.41 -22.06
C VAL A 42 1.38 1.63 -23.56
N SER A 43 2.02 2.68 -24.07
CA SER A 43 1.97 3.02 -25.49
C SER A 43 3.02 2.27 -26.32
N ASN A 44 2.83 2.21 -27.64
CA ASN A 44 3.81 1.64 -28.57
C ASN A 44 5.17 2.35 -28.51
N ILE A 45 5.22 3.66 -28.23
CA ILE A 45 6.49 4.37 -28.03
C ILE A 45 7.20 3.90 -26.75
N ASN A 46 6.49 3.79 -25.62
CA ASN A 46 7.09 3.32 -24.37
C ASN A 46 7.63 1.89 -24.50
N TYR A 47 6.87 0.99 -25.14
CA TYR A 47 7.32 -0.38 -25.32
C TYR A 47 8.52 -0.49 -26.29
N ARG A 48 8.61 0.38 -27.31
CA ARG A 48 9.81 0.43 -28.18
C ARG A 48 11.04 0.99 -27.48
N GLU A 49 10.88 1.93 -26.55
CA GLU A 49 11.98 2.41 -25.71
C GLU A 49 12.56 1.26 -24.86
N PHE A 50 11.69 0.44 -24.27
CA PHE A 50 12.08 -0.79 -23.58
C PHE A 50 12.90 -1.71 -24.49
N LEU A 51 12.39 -2.06 -25.68
CA LEU A 51 13.11 -2.94 -26.61
C LEU A 51 14.44 -2.32 -27.08
N PHE A 52 14.49 -1.00 -27.25
CA PHE A 52 15.71 -0.30 -27.63
C PHE A 52 16.79 -0.42 -26.55
N ASP A 53 16.42 -0.22 -25.28
CA ASP A 53 17.37 -0.35 -24.16
C ASP A 53 17.83 -1.79 -23.97
N MET A 54 16.93 -2.77 -24.10
CA MET A 54 17.29 -4.20 -24.05
C MET A 54 18.31 -4.58 -25.14
N ARG A 55 18.10 -4.12 -26.39
CA ARG A 55 19.09 -4.31 -27.47
C ARG A 55 20.44 -3.65 -27.14
N LYS A 56 20.41 -2.46 -26.53
CA LYS A 56 21.62 -1.74 -26.12
C LYS A 56 22.39 -2.49 -25.02
N LYS A 57 21.68 -3.18 -24.13
CA LYS A 57 22.26 -4.10 -23.13
C LYS A 57 22.79 -5.41 -23.74
N GLY A 58 22.54 -5.67 -25.02
CA GLY A 58 22.98 -6.88 -25.73
C GLY A 58 22.04 -8.07 -25.59
N GLU A 59 20.82 -7.85 -25.09
CA GLU A 59 19.80 -8.88 -24.91
C GLU A 59 19.11 -9.23 -26.23
N ASP A 60 18.75 -10.51 -26.42
CA ASP A 60 17.91 -10.93 -27.55
C ASP A 60 16.45 -10.56 -27.28
N VAL A 61 15.96 -9.57 -28.03
CA VAL A 61 14.59 -9.07 -27.88
C VAL A 61 13.56 -9.82 -28.73
N THR A 62 13.95 -10.86 -29.46
CA THR A 62 13.04 -11.56 -30.39
C THR A 62 11.81 -12.12 -29.65
N ALA A 63 12.02 -12.69 -28.46
CA ALA A 63 10.93 -13.17 -27.59
C ALA A 63 10.12 -12.04 -26.92
N LEU A 64 10.60 -10.80 -26.96
CA LEU A 64 9.95 -9.63 -26.37
C LEU A 64 9.14 -8.82 -27.38
N LEU A 65 9.20 -9.16 -28.68
CA LEU A 65 8.42 -8.49 -29.71
C LEU A 65 6.93 -8.84 -29.58
N PRO A 66 6.02 -7.86 -29.71
CA PRO A 66 4.60 -8.15 -29.78
C PRO A 66 4.25 -9.02 -30.99
N ASP A 67 3.29 -9.94 -30.82
CA ASP A 67 2.74 -10.72 -31.91
C ASP A 67 1.83 -9.84 -32.79
N THR A 68 2.38 -9.39 -33.91
CA THR A 68 1.63 -8.57 -34.87
C THR A 68 0.59 -9.37 -35.66
N THR A 69 0.64 -10.71 -35.64
CA THR A 69 -0.31 -11.56 -36.37
C THR A 69 -1.69 -11.60 -35.71
N ASP A 70 -1.81 -11.17 -34.46
CA ASP A 70 -3.09 -11.03 -33.73
C ASP A 70 -4.09 -10.08 -34.41
N TRP A 71 -3.62 -9.21 -35.31
CA TRP A 71 -4.47 -8.37 -36.14
C TRP A 71 -5.19 -9.14 -37.26
N ARG A 72 -4.72 -10.33 -37.63
CA ARG A 72 -5.32 -11.12 -38.72
C ARG A 72 -6.61 -11.77 -38.24
N ASN A 73 -7.72 -11.44 -38.90
CA ASN A 73 -9.02 -12.08 -38.68
C ASN A 73 -9.56 -12.66 -39.99
N LYS A 74 -10.27 -13.80 -39.89
CA LYS A 74 -10.84 -14.50 -41.05
C LYS A 74 -11.92 -13.62 -41.70
N GLY A 75 -11.63 -13.09 -42.88
CA GLY A 75 -12.56 -12.28 -43.67
C GLY A 75 -12.40 -10.75 -43.53
N SER A 76 -11.31 -10.27 -42.91
CA SER A 76 -11.00 -8.83 -42.79
C SER A 76 -9.60 -8.53 -43.35
N TYR A 77 -9.43 -7.40 -44.05
CA TYR A 77 -8.13 -6.95 -44.56
C TYR A 77 -7.43 -6.06 -43.53
N ASN A 78 -6.65 -6.69 -42.64
CA ASN A 78 -5.96 -6.02 -41.52
C ASN A 78 -4.43 -5.96 -41.67
N GLU A 79 -3.89 -6.29 -42.86
CA GLU A 79 -2.44 -6.31 -43.11
C GLU A 79 -1.73 -4.99 -42.79
N PRO A 80 -2.32 -3.79 -43.01
CA PRO A 80 -1.68 -2.55 -42.57
C PRO A 80 -1.40 -2.50 -41.07
N TYR A 81 -2.27 -3.05 -40.21
CA TYR A 81 -2.02 -3.08 -38.77
C TYR A 81 -0.90 -4.07 -38.40
N VAL A 82 -0.84 -5.22 -39.09
CA VAL A 82 0.26 -6.21 -38.92
C VAL A 82 1.62 -5.57 -39.21
N GLU A 83 1.71 -4.78 -40.28
CA GLU A 83 2.96 -4.15 -40.70
C GLU A 83 3.31 -2.93 -39.84
N TYR A 84 2.34 -2.04 -39.64
CA TYR A 84 2.59 -0.67 -39.18
C TYR A 84 2.19 -0.38 -37.74
N TYR A 85 1.25 -1.10 -37.13
CA TYR A 85 0.69 -0.71 -35.83
C TYR A 85 1.75 -0.51 -34.74
N PHE A 86 2.65 -1.49 -34.58
CA PHE A 86 3.72 -1.37 -33.59
C PHE A 86 4.90 -0.49 -34.05
N ARG A 87 5.10 -0.36 -35.36
CA ARG A 87 6.37 0.13 -35.94
C ARG A 87 6.31 1.59 -36.39
N HIS A 88 5.17 2.04 -36.89
CA HIS A 88 5.04 3.31 -37.58
C HIS A 88 4.80 4.48 -36.60
N PRO A 89 5.41 5.66 -36.82
CA PRO A 89 5.25 6.83 -35.94
C PRO A 89 3.82 7.29 -35.67
N ALA A 90 2.91 7.06 -36.62
CA ALA A 90 1.49 7.41 -36.48
C ALA A 90 0.81 6.69 -35.30
N TYR A 91 1.34 5.54 -34.89
CA TYR A 91 0.80 4.74 -33.79
C TYR A 91 1.60 4.90 -32.49
N ASN A 92 2.48 5.91 -32.38
CA ASN A 92 3.30 6.13 -31.18
C ASN A 92 2.47 6.15 -29.90
N ASP A 93 1.39 6.93 -29.92
CA ASP A 93 0.54 7.19 -28.75
C ASP A 93 -0.62 6.20 -28.62
N TYR A 94 -0.61 5.11 -29.39
CA TYR A 94 -1.61 4.03 -29.30
C TYR A 94 -1.15 2.97 -28.30
N PRO A 95 -2.09 2.24 -27.65
CA PRO A 95 -1.74 1.21 -26.69
C PRO A 95 -0.97 0.09 -27.38
N VAL A 96 0.04 -0.44 -26.69
CA VAL A 96 0.72 -1.66 -27.12
C VAL A 96 -0.25 -2.84 -26.96
N VAL A 97 -0.35 -3.66 -28.01
CA VAL A 97 -1.19 -4.87 -28.05
C VAL A 97 -0.42 -6.02 -28.67
N GLY A 98 -0.95 -7.24 -28.57
CA GLY A 98 -0.25 -8.44 -29.01
C GLY A 98 0.89 -8.83 -28.08
N VAL A 99 0.81 -8.41 -26.82
CA VAL A 99 1.82 -8.72 -25.80
C VAL A 99 1.33 -9.79 -24.85
N SER A 100 2.22 -10.70 -24.45
CA SER A 100 1.93 -11.70 -23.42
C SER A 100 2.11 -11.12 -22.02
N LYS A 101 1.55 -11.79 -21.00
CA LYS A 101 1.75 -11.41 -19.59
C LYS A 101 3.23 -11.41 -19.20
N ASP A 102 4.03 -12.35 -19.70
CA ASP A 102 5.46 -12.42 -19.40
C ASP A 102 6.25 -11.28 -20.06
N GLN A 103 5.87 -10.89 -21.28
CA GLN A 103 6.42 -9.71 -21.95
C GLN A 103 6.09 -8.42 -21.17
N ALA A 104 4.86 -8.29 -20.68
CA ALA A 104 4.46 -7.16 -19.84
C ALA A 104 5.21 -7.14 -18.49
N LYS A 105 5.45 -8.30 -17.88
CA LYS A 105 6.29 -8.43 -16.68
C LYS A 105 7.74 -8.04 -16.96
N ALA A 106 8.31 -8.45 -18.09
CA ALA A 106 9.67 -8.05 -18.49
C ALA A 106 9.80 -6.54 -18.66
N PHE A 107 8.80 -5.89 -19.27
CA PHE A 107 8.71 -4.42 -19.35
C PHE A 107 8.69 -3.79 -17.95
N CYS A 108 7.89 -4.34 -17.01
CA CYS A 108 7.83 -3.84 -15.64
C CYS A 108 9.18 -3.98 -14.91
N SER A 109 9.85 -5.12 -15.03
CA SER A 109 11.19 -5.32 -14.45
C SER A 109 12.19 -4.30 -14.98
N TRP A 110 12.21 -4.07 -16.30
CA TRP A 110 13.05 -3.04 -16.91
C TRP A 110 12.74 -1.64 -16.38
N LEU A 111 11.46 -1.25 -16.34
CA LEU A 111 11.07 0.08 -15.88
C LEU A 111 11.43 0.29 -14.39
N SER A 112 11.39 -0.77 -13.58
CA SER A 112 11.84 -0.75 -12.19
C SER A 112 13.31 -0.36 -12.06
N GLU A 113 14.19 -0.93 -12.89
CA GLU A 113 15.63 -0.61 -12.92
C GLU A 113 15.88 0.83 -13.34
N VAL A 114 15.18 1.27 -14.40
CA VAL A 114 15.32 2.62 -14.97
C VAL A 114 14.88 3.67 -13.95
N LEU A 115 13.69 3.51 -13.37
CA LEU A 115 13.16 4.44 -12.39
C LEU A 115 14.00 4.46 -11.11
N THR A 116 14.41 3.30 -10.60
CA THR A 116 15.27 3.21 -9.42
C THR A 116 16.60 3.92 -9.65
N THR A 117 17.25 3.69 -10.79
CA THR A 117 18.49 4.39 -11.14
C THR A 117 18.28 5.90 -11.21
N SER A 118 17.18 6.34 -11.85
CA SER A 118 16.82 7.75 -11.97
C SER A 118 16.65 8.42 -10.59
N TYR A 119 15.84 7.83 -9.70
CA TYR A 119 15.59 8.40 -8.37
C TYR A 119 16.82 8.39 -7.47
N ARG A 120 17.70 7.40 -7.59
CA ARG A 120 18.98 7.40 -6.86
C ARG A 120 19.89 8.56 -7.23
N LEU A 121 19.87 8.96 -8.50
CA LEU A 121 20.66 10.08 -9.01
C LEU A 121 20.01 11.45 -8.75
N ASP A 122 18.71 11.49 -8.48
CA ASP A 122 17.98 12.72 -8.19
C ASP A 122 18.09 13.12 -6.71
N ASP A 123 18.99 14.06 -6.39
CA ASP A 123 19.18 14.60 -5.04
C ASP A 123 17.93 15.26 -4.42
N GLN A 124 16.93 15.63 -5.23
CA GLN A 124 15.68 16.23 -4.75
C GLN A 124 14.65 15.18 -4.30
N SER A 125 14.79 13.94 -4.75
CA SER A 125 13.88 12.85 -4.41
C SER A 125 14.29 12.13 -3.12
N ASP A 126 13.30 11.79 -2.29
CA ASP A 126 13.46 10.96 -1.09
C ASP A 126 13.41 9.45 -1.40
N ILE A 127 13.22 9.05 -2.65
CA ILE A 127 13.06 7.65 -3.07
C ILE A 127 14.42 7.02 -3.37
N ASP A 128 14.72 5.88 -2.75
CA ASP A 128 15.89 5.06 -3.09
C ASP A 128 15.56 3.99 -4.15
N SER A 129 14.43 3.30 -4.01
CA SER A 129 14.06 2.25 -4.95
C SER A 129 12.56 2.10 -5.11
N VAL A 130 12.16 1.75 -6.34
CA VAL A 130 10.78 1.44 -6.70
C VAL A 130 10.71 0.07 -7.35
N VAL A 131 9.52 -0.54 -7.29
CA VAL A 131 9.19 -1.75 -8.03
C VAL A 131 8.00 -1.43 -8.92
N VAL A 132 8.13 -1.74 -10.20
CA VAL A 132 7.06 -1.65 -11.19
C VAL A 132 6.51 -3.05 -11.43
N ARG A 133 5.19 -3.18 -11.46
CA ARG A 133 4.50 -4.45 -11.69
C ARG A 133 3.15 -4.24 -12.36
N LEU A 134 2.57 -5.32 -12.87
CA LEU A 134 1.16 -5.34 -13.23
C LEU A 134 0.30 -5.15 -11.98
N PRO A 135 -0.85 -4.45 -12.08
CA PRO A 135 -1.82 -4.41 -11.00
C PRO A 135 -2.42 -5.79 -10.78
N THR A 136 -2.76 -6.11 -9.53
CA THR A 136 -3.74 -7.18 -9.25
C THR A 136 -5.10 -6.77 -9.80
N LYS A 137 -5.97 -7.76 -10.03
CA LYS A 137 -7.35 -7.56 -10.46
C LYS A 137 -8.06 -6.54 -9.57
N GLN A 138 -7.86 -6.66 -8.27
CA GLN A 138 -8.52 -5.80 -7.30
C GLN A 138 -7.97 -4.36 -7.33
N GLU A 139 -6.65 -4.19 -7.35
CA GLU A 139 -6.05 -2.86 -7.47
C GLU A 139 -6.49 -2.14 -8.75
N TRP A 140 -6.66 -2.90 -9.84
CA TRP A 140 -7.17 -2.35 -11.10
C TRP A 140 -8.61 -1.85 -10.96
N ILE A 141 -9.49 -2.65 -10.34
CA ILE A 141 -10.91 -2.26 -10.12
C ILE A 141 -11.01 -1.00 -9.25
N ASP A 142 -10.28 -0.97 -8.14
CA ASP A 142 -10.29 0.16 -7.21
C ASP A 142 -9.81 1.45 -7.89
N ALA A 143 -8.72 1.35 -8.66
CA ALA A 143 -8.19 2.47 -9.42
C ALA A 143 -9.15 2.93 -10.53
N ALA A 144 -9.78 2.00 -11.26
CA ALA A 144 -10.74 2.30 -12.32
C ALA A 144 -11.98 3.03 -11.79
N LYS A 145 -12.46 2.65 -10.59
CA LYS A 145 -13.59 3.29 -9.91
C LYS A 145 -13.32 4.72 -9.44
N GLY A 146 -12.06 5.14 -9.34
CA GLY A 146 -11.69 6.51 -8.97
C GLY A 146 -12.15 6.94 -7.57
N GLY A 147 -12.22 5.99 -6.62
CA GLY A 147 -12.68 6.25 -5.25
C GLY A 147 -14.20 6.21 -5.06
N ASN A 148 -14.97 5.74 -6.05
CA ASN A 148 -16.40 5.54 -5.91
C ASN A 148 -16.83 4.08 -6.13
N ASP A 149 -17.26 3.44 -5.04
CA ASP A 149 -17.63 2.02 -5.07
C ASP A 149 -18.88 1.68 -5.86
N TYR A 150 -19.73 2.67 -6.15
CA TYR A 150 -21.03 2.49 -6.80
C TYR A 150 -20.99 2.55 -8.33
N TYR A 151 -19.90 3.06 -8.92
CA TYR A 151 -19.84 3.21 -10.37
C TYR A 151 -19.56 1.87 -11.06
N GLU A 152 -20.39 1.53 -12.05
CA GLU A 152 -20.19 0.36 -12.92
C GLU A 152 -19.16 0.63 -14.03
N TYR A 153 -19.00 1.91 -14.38
CA TYR A 153 -18.00 2.41 -15.32
C TYR A 153 -16.97 3.25 -14.58
N PRO A 154 -15.83 3.62 -15.20
CA PRO A 154 -14.82 4.52 -14.59
C PRO A 154 -15.30 5.95 -14.33
N TRP A 155 -16.60 6.20 -14.47
CA TRP A 155 -17.15 7.53 -14.41
C TRP A 155 -18.50 7.54 -13.71
N LYS A 156 -18.88 8.74 -13.27
CA LYS A 156 -20.21 9.02 -12.73
C LYS A 156 -21.31 8.79 -13.77
N GLY A 157 -22.33 8.05 -13.34
CA GLY A 157 -23.54 7.74 -14.12
C GLY A 157 -23.55 6.30 -14.65
N HIS A 158 -24.65 5.93 -15.30
CA HIS A 158 -24.84 4.60 -15.89
C HIS A 158 -24.82 4.61 -17.43
N SER A 159 -24.76 5.81 -18.03
CA SER A 159 -24.74 5.98 -19.47
C SER A 159 -23.32 5.85 -20.04
N LEU A 160 -23.22 5.18 -21.18
CA LEU A 160 -22.02 5.13 -22.03
C LEU A 160 -21.79 6.45 -22.77
N ARG A 161 -22.80 7.32 -22.80
CA ARG A 161 -22.72 8.64 -23.40
C ARG A 161 -22.64 9.70 -22.33
N TRP A 162 -21.99 10.79 -22.69
CA TRP A 162 -22.04 11.99 -21.89
C TRP A 162 -23.48 12.55 -21.88
N GLU A 163 -24.03 12.80 -20.69
CA GLU A 163 -25.46 13.07 -20.55
C GLU A 163 -25.82 14.55 -20.79
N GLU A 164 -24.94 15.48 -20.42
CA GLU A 164 -25.24 16.92 -20.41
C GLU A 164 -24.04 17.80 -20.77
N GLY A 165 -24.27 18.95 -21.39
CA GLY A 165 -23.24 19.96 -21.65
C GLY A 165 -22.54 19.78 -23.00
N LYS A 166 -21.30 20.29 -23.11
CA LYS A 166 -20.61 20.44 -24.41
C LYS A 166 -20.42 19.12 -25.16
N PHE A 167 -20.23 18.02 -24.44
CA PHE A 167 -19.95 16.70 -25.00
C PHE A 167 -21.21 15.81 -25.05
N GLN A 168 -22.40 16.38 -24.82
CA GLN A 168 -23.63 15.61 -24.74
C GLN A 168 -23.83 14.72 -25.97
N GLY A 169 -24.05 13.43 -25.72
CA GLY A 169 -24.22 12.43 -26.77
C GLY A 169 -22.92 11.76 -27.21
N ASP A 170 -21.74 12.28 -26.88
CA ASP A 170 -20.46 11.64 -27.22
C ASP A 170 -20.26 10.35 -26.41
N MET A 171 -19.65 9.34 -27.04
CA MET A 171 -19.26 8.12 -26.35
C MET A 171 -18.09 8.37 -25.40
N ARG A 172 -18.18 7.81 -24.20
CA ARG A 172 -17.15 7.97 -23.16
C ARG A 172 -16.01 6.95 -23.24
N ALA A 173 -16.15 5.94 -24.08
CA ALA A 173 -15.18 4.87 -24.28
C ALA A 173 -15.27 4.31 -25.70
N ASN A 174 -14.18 3.67 -26.14
CA ASN A 174 -14.11 2.94 -27.39
C ASN A 174 -14.69 1.54 -27.24
N CYS A 175 -15.84 1.24 -27.83
CA CYS A 175 -16.52 -0.05 -27.73
C CYS A 175 -17.56 -0.27 -28.83
N ILE A 176 -17.88 -1.53 -29.15
CA ILE A 176 -18.96 -1.84 -30.11
C ILE A 176 -20.35 -1.62 -29.51
N ARG A 177 -21.29 -1.15 -30.33
CA ARG A 177 -22.66 -0.80 -29.89
C ARG A 177 -23.67 -1.92 -30.10
N GLY A 178 -23.47 -2.74 -31.12
CA GLY A 178 -24.41 -3.77 -31.53
C GLY A 178 -23.85 -4.64 -32.66
N ARG A 179 -24.54 -5.73 -32.96
CA ARG A 179 -24.13 -6.63 -34.06
C ARG A 179 -24.14 -5.88 -35.38
N GLY A 180 -22.99 -5.83 -36.06
CA GLY A 180 -22.86 -5.20 -37.38
C GLY A 180 -22.54 -3.70 -37.35
N ASP A 181 -22.46 -3.08 -36.17
CA ASP A 181 -21.99 -1.71 -36.01
C ASP A 181 -20.51 -1.72 -35.60
N TYR A 182 -19.66 -2.06 -36.57
CA TYR A 182 -18.21 -2.08 -36.40
C TYR A 182 -17.56 -0.73 -36.72
N MET A 183 -18.30 0.27 -37.24
CA MET A 183 -17.77 1.58 -37.68
C MET A 183 -18.82 2.70 -37.92
N GLY A 184 -20.08 2.58 -37.49
CA GLY A 184 -21.14 3.52 -37.90
C GLY A 184 -21.29 3.64 -39.44
N ILE A 185 -22.12 4.56 -39.91
CA ILE A 185 -22.21 4.92 -41.34
C ILE A 185 -21.15 6.00 -41.64
N ALA A 186 -20.45 5.85 -42.77
CA ALA A 186 -19.37 6.72 -43.23
C ALA A 186 -19.66 8.23 -43.05
N GLY A 187 -18.77 8.93 -42.33
CA GLY A 187 -18.77 10.40 -42.25
C GLY A 187 -18.50 10.97 -40.85
N SER A 188 -18.77 10.22 -39.77
CA SER A 188 -18.41 10.61 -38.40
C SER A 188 -18.37 9.38 -37.50
N LEU A 189 -17.17 8.91 -37.15
CA LEU A 189 -17.01 7.90 -36.09
C LEU A 189 -17.56 8.49 -34.81
N ASN A 190 -18.56 7.84 -34.23
CA ASN A 190 -19.33 8.36 -33.10
C ASN A 190 -18.63 8.02 -31.75
N ASP A 191 -17.51 7.30 -31.82
CA ASP A 191 -16.48 7.03 -30.80
C ASP A 191 -15.07 7.43 -31.28
N HIS A 192 -14.92 8.06 -32.46
CA HIS A 192 -13.65 8.62 -32.97
C HIS A 192 -12.50 7.63 -33.25
N ALA A 193 -12.70 6.31 -33.24
CA ALA A 193 -11.65 5.32 -33.54
C ALA A 193 -12.18 4.11 -34.33
N ASP A 194 -11.33 3.52 -35.17
CA ASP A 194 -11.65 2.37 -36.02
C ASP A 194 -11.33 1.01 -35.40
N VAL A 195 -10.23 0.96 -34.66
CA VAL A 195 -9.84 -0.15 -33.79
C VAL A 195 -9.50 0.40 -32.42
N THR A 196 -8.24 0.46 -32.03
CA THR A 196 -7.80 1.20 -30.85
C THR A 196 -7.75 2.71 -31.13
N ALA A 197 -7.76 3.49 -30.06
CA ALA A 197 -7.55 4.93 -30.07
C ALA A 197 -6.24 5.26 -29.33
N PRO A 198 -5.66 6.47 -29.53
CA PRO A 198 -4.57 6.95 -28.69
C PRO A 198 -4.88 6.86 -27.18
N VAL A 199 -3.88 6.60 -26.36
CA VAL A 199 -4.00 6.30 -24.92
C VAL A 199 -4.53 7.46 -24.06
N LYS A 200 -4.79 8.63 -24.66
CA LYS A 200 -5.41 9.81 -24.01
C LYS A 200 -6.69 10.28 -24.68
N SER A 201 -7.33 9.44 -25.50
CA SER A 201 -8.47 9.87 -26.33
C SER A 201 -9.76 10.08 -25.56
N TYR A 202 -9.97 9.33 -24.47
CA TYR A 202 -11.19 9.38 -23.67
C TYR A 202 -10.96 10.08 -22.33
N TRP A 203 -12.03 10.54 -21.68
CA TRP A 203 -11.92 11.28 -20.44
C TRP A 203 -11.36 10.42 -19.30
N PRO A 204 -10.49 10.98 -18.47
CA PRO A 204 -10.00 10.27 -17.30
C PRO A 204 -11.08 10.13 -16.23
N ASN A 205 -10.90 9.14 -15.36
CA ASN A 205 -11.69 9.01 -14.13
C ASN A 205 -11.28 10.04 -13.06
N ASP A 206 -11.89 9.95 -11.88
CA ASP A 206 -11.66 10.90 -10.77
C ASP A 206 -10.20 10.87 -10.23
N TYR A 207 -9.44 9.80 -10.48
CA TYR A 207 -8.00 9.72 -10.18
C TYR A 207 -7.11 10.29 -11.31
N GLY A 208 -7.69 10.64 -12.45
CA GLY A 208 -6.95 11.11 -13.61
C GLY A 208 -6.47 9.99 -14.54
N LEU A 209 -7.01 8.76 -14.41
CA LEU A 209 -6.63 7.61 -15.21
C LEU A 209 -7.49 7.51 -16.47
N TYR A 210 -6.85 7.39 -17.63
CA TYR A 210 -7.49 7.32 -18.94
C TYR A 210 -7.84 5.87 -19.28
N ASN A 211 -8.86 5.70 -20.13
CA ASN A 211 -9.20 4.43 -20.77
C ASN A 211 -9.37 3.23 -19.82
N CYS A 212 -9.83 3.44 -18.58
CA CYS A 212 -10.19 2.35 -17.67
C CYS A 212 -11.47 1.59 -18.08
N ALA A 213 -11.93 1.77 -19.33
CA ALA A 213 -13.05 1.08 -19.95
C ALA A 213 -12.92 1.19 -21.48
N GLY A 214 -13.06 0.07 -22.16
CA GLY A 214 -12.92 -0.01 -23.61
C GLY A 214 -11.48 0.24 -24.06
N ASN A 215 -11.31 0.58 -25.34
CA ASN A 215 -10.02 0.72 -26.02
C ASN A 215 -9.23 -0.60 -26.04
N VAL A 216 -8.54 -0.96 -24.97
CA VAL A 216 -7.91 -2.29 -24.82
C VAL A 216 -8.24 -2.85 -23.45
N ALA A 217 -8.49 -4.16 -23.40
CA ALA A 217 -8.60 -4.85 -22.12
C ALA A 217 -7.20 -4.97 -21.51
N GLU A 218 -7.09 -4.93 -20.19
CA GLU A 218 -5.80 -4.77 -19.54
C GLU A 218 -5.39 -5.93 -18.65
N LEU A 219 -4.18 -6.44 -18.87
CA LEU A 219 -3.61 -7.55 -18.12
C LEU A 219 -3.45 -7.22 -16.63
N VAL A 220 -3.80 -8.22 -15.80
CA VAL A 220 -3.60 -8.20 -14.35
C VAL A 220 -2.64 -9.32 -13.90
N ALA A 221 -2.05 -9.15 -12.73
CA ALA A 221 -0.95 -9.98 -12.24
C ALA A 221 -1.38 -11.37 -11.75
N ASP A 222 -2.52 -11.44 -11.07
CA ASP A 222 -2.96 -12.53 -10.18
C ASP A 222 -4.00 -13.47 -10.81
N ASP A 223 -4.46 -13.20 -12.03
CA ASP A 223 -5.47 -14.01 -12.72
C ASP A 223 -5.25 -13.98 -14.24
N ASN A 224 -5.69 -15.00 -14.98
CA ASN A 224 -5.55 -15.10 -16.44
C ASN A 224 -6.66 -14.37 -17.20
N VAL A 225 -6.98 -13.17 -16.72
CA VAL A 225 -7.97 -12.28 -17.31
C VAL A 225 -7.36 -10.92 -17.63
N ALA A 226 -8.06 -10.19 -18.49
CA ALA A 226 -7.84 -8.78 -18.77
C ALA A 226 -9.12 -7.99 -18.42
N MET A 227 -8.96 -6.82 -17.83
CA MET A 227 -10.05 -6.02 -17.25
C MET A 227 -10.49 -4.89 -18.18
N GLY A 228 -11.72 -4.39 -17.99
CA GLY A 228 -12.20 -3.14 -18.61
C GLY A 228 -12.70 -3.25 -20.04
N GLY A 229 -12.57 -4.42 -20.67
CA GLY A 229 -13.01 -4.67 -22.05
C GLY A 229 -12.21 -3.89 -23.09
N SER A 230 -12.52 -4.08 -24.36
CA SER A 230 -11.72 -3.58 -25.50
C SER A 230 -12.58 -2.81 -26.50
N TRP A 231 -11.95 -2.22 -27.52
CA TRP A 231 -12.62 -1.63 -28.69
C TRP A 231 -13.65 -2.57 -29.34
N ASN A 232 -13.41 -3.90 -29.29
CA ASN A 232 -14.30 -4.93 -29.83
C ASN A 232 -15.22 -5.59 -28.77
N SER A 233 -15.43 -4.92 -27.63
CA SER A 233 -16.35 -5.37 -26.56
C SER A 233 -17.64 -4.55 -26.59
N TYR A 234 -18.78 -5.15 -26.23
CA TYR A 234 -20.03 -4.38 -26.12
C TYR A 234 -19.99 -3.43 -24.94
N GLY A 235 -20.83 -2.41 -24.97
CA GLY A 235 -20.96 -1.43 -23.89
C GLY A 235 -21.18 -2.02 -22.48
N ASN A 236 -21.85 -3.18 -22.37
CA ASN A 236 -22.01 -3.89 -21.09
C ASN A 236 -20.76 -4.66 -20.64
N ASP A 237 -19.86 -4.95 -21.57
CA ASP A 237 -18.65 -5.75 -21.39
C ASP A 237 -17.39 -4.88 -21.20
N ILE A 238 -17.56 -3.56 -21.03
CA ILE A 238 -16.49 -2.61 -20.71
C ILE A 238 -16.66 -1.98 -19.32
N LYS A 239 -17.43 -2.63 -18.44
CA LYS A 239 -17.59 -2.21 -17.06
C LYS A 239 -16.30 -2.46 -16.28
N VAL A 240 -16.12 -1.79 -15.16
CA VAL A 240 -14.90 -1.94 -14.32
C VAL A 240 -14.72 -3.37 -13.79
N THR A 241 -15.80 -4.15 -13.70
CA THR A 241 -15.77 -5.56 -13.30
C THR A 241 -15.81 -6.54 -14.48
N SER A 242 -15.78 -6.04 -15.72
CA SER A 242 -15.82 -6.90 -16.90
C SER A 242 -14.46 -7.55 -17.13
N GLU A 243 -14.50 -8.86 -17.39
CA GLU A 243 -13.34 -9.72 -17.55
C GLU A 243 -13.31 -10.31 -18.95
N MET A 244 -12.11 -10.40 -19.53
CA MET A 244 -11.83 -11.08 -20.80
C MET A 244 -10.75 -12.13 -20.57
N PRO A 245 -10.87 -13.35 -21.11
CA PRO A 245 -9.80 -14.34 -21.04
C PRO A 245 -8.49 -13.80 -21.64
N ALA A 246 -7.37 -14.03 -20.97
CA ALA A 246 -6.05 -13.52 -21.34
C ALA A 246 -4.99 -14.64 -21.36
N ASP A 247 -5.36 -15.83 -21.84
CA ASP A 247 -4.48 -17.00 -21.94
C ASP A 247 -3.40 -16.86 -23.03
N SER A 248 -3.64 -16.00 -24.03
CA SER A 248 -2.72 -15.70 -25.13
C SER A 248 -2.67 -14.20 -25.42
N SER A 249 -1.68 -13.78 -26.22
CA SER A 249 -1.66 -12.42 -26.77
C SER A 249 -2.93 -12.14 -27.60
N SER A 250 -3.29 -10.86 -27.69
CA SER A 250 -4.40 -10.40 -28.51
C SER A 250 -4.21 -8.95 -28.92
N ALA A 251 -4.70 -8.58 -30.11
CA ALA A 251 -4.82 -7.20 -30.56
C ALA A 251 -5.86 -6.38 -29.75
N ARG A 252 -6.60 -7.04 -28.86
CA ARG A 252 -7.59 -6.43 -27.95
C ARG A 252 -7.05 -6.22 -26.54
N ILE A 253 -5.88 -6.80 -26.22
CA ILE A 253 -5.33 -6.83 -24.87
C ILE A 253 -4.03 -6.03 -24.86
N GLY A 254 -3.98 -5.04 -23.97
CA GLY A 254 -2.79 -4.29 -23.60
C GLY A 254 -2.53 -4.40 -22.10
N PHE A 255 -1.77 -3.47 -21.56
CA PHE A 255 -1.55 -3.42 -20.12
C PHE A 255 -1.20 -2.01 -19.65
N ARG A 256 -1.40 -1.80 -18.36
CA ARG A 256 -0.87 -0.66 -17.60
C ARG A 256 -0.06 -1.17 -16.43
N TYR A 257 0.66 -0.29 -15.75
CA TYR A 257 1.53 -0.70 -14.64
C TYR A 257 1.27 0.12 -13.38
N LEU A 258 1.61 -0.50 -12.25
CA LEU A 258 1.76 0.14 -10.96
C LEU A 258 3.24 0.38 -10.67
N VAL A 259 3.53 1.47 -9.98
CA VAL A 259 4.81 1.78 -9.37
C VAL A 259 4.62 1.80 -7.86
N GLU A 260 5.23 0.84 -7.18
CA GLU A 260 5.32 0.74 -5.73
C GLU A 260 6.63 1.37 -5.28
N VAL A 261 6.57 2.38 -4.43
CA VAL A 261 7.76 2.89 -3.75
C VAL A 261 8.12 1.88 -2.67
N VAL A 262 9.34 1.33 -2.72
CA VAL A 262 9.75 0.26 -1.80
C VAL A 262 10.69 0.78 -0.74
N ARG A 263 11.68 1.60 -1.11
CA ARG A 263 12.69 2.09 -0.17
C ARG A 263 12.86 3.60 -0.30
N LEU A 264 12.94 4.26 0.85
CA LEU A 264 13.32 5.66 0.93
C LEU A 264 14.82 5.81 1.16
N LYS A 265 15.39 6.92 0.69
CA LYS A 265 16.79 7.25 0.92
C LYS A 265 17.05 7.39 2.42
N PRO A 266 18.20 6.89 2.91
CA PRO A 266 18.56 7.05 4.30
C PRO A 266 18.82 8.54 4.60
N THR A 267 18.18 9.05 5.63
CA THR A 267 18.46 10.37 6.20
C THR A 267 19.41 10.26 7.39
N LYS A 268 20.10 11.37 7.72
CA LYS A 268 20.97 11.42 8.90
C LYS A 268 20.13 11.30 10.17
N ARG A 269 20.17 10.13 10.82
CA ARG A 269 19.49 9.91 12.09
C ARG A 269 20.21 10.59 13.25
N LYS A 270 19.44 11.25 14.11
CA LYS A 270 19.93 11.58 15.45
C LYS A 270 19.84 10.31 16.30
N SER A 271 20.98 9.78 16.73
CA SER A 271 21.01 8.66 17.67
C SER A 271 20.30 9.05 18.97
N LEU A 272 19.49 8.14 19.50
CA LEU A 272 18.85 8.34 20.80
C LEU A 272 19.91 8.26 21.89
N GLU A 273 19.88 9.21 22.82
CA GLU A 273 20.71 9.21 24.02
C GLU A 273 19.83 8.91 25.23
N ILE A 274 20.26 7.94 26.05
CA ILE A 274 19.59 7.58 27.29
C ILE A 274 20.24 8.44 28.38
N ASP A 275 19.76 9.67 28.53
CA ASP A 275 20.18 10.63 29.54
C ASP A 275 19.12 10.77 30.66
N LYS A 276 19.40 11.57 31.69
CA LYS A 276 18.44 11.84 32.78
C LYS A 276 17.10 12.41 32.28
N LYS A 277 17.13 13.18 31.18
CA LYS A 277 15.94 13.79 30.59
C LYS A 277 15.08 12.74 29.89
N TYR A 278 15.69 11.80 29.18
CA TYR A 278 15.03 10.67 28.56
C TYR A 278 14.34 9.82 29.62
N VAL A 279 15.07 9.38 30.65
CA VAL A 279 14.53 8.54 31.73
C VAL A 279 13.32 9.20 32.40
N LYS A 280 13.40 10.49 32.72
CA LYS A 280 12.28 11.25 33.31
C LYS A 280 11.08 11.39 32.36
N LYS A 281 11.31 11.47 31.04
CA LYS A 281 10.23 11.58 30.05
C LYS A 281 9.59 10.22 29.76
N SER A 282 10.37 9.15 29.71
CA SER A 282 9.93 7.84 29.24
C SER A 282 9.32 6.96 30.32
N LEU A 283 9.60 7.22 31.60
CA LEU A 283 9.10 6.45 32.73
C LEU A 283 8.08 7.23 33.56
N VAL A 284 7.09 6.52 34.09
CA VAL A 284 6.20 6.97 35.15
C VAL A 284 6.37 6.07 36.37
N GLN A 285 6.36 6.64 37.57
CA GLN A 285 6.35 5.86 38.80
C GLN A 285 4.91 5.58 39.20
N ILE A 286 4.57 4.30 39.39
CA ILE A 286 3.27 3.84 39.83
C ILE A 286 3.53 2.91 41.01
N ASP A 287 3.12 3.33 42.19
CA ASP A 287 3.41 2.65 43.45
C ASP A 287 4.93 2.39 43.62
N SER A 288 5.34 1.12 43.68
CA SER A 288 6.72 0.68 43.86
C SER A 288 7.45 0.36 42.55
N ILE A 289 6.80 0.51 41.39
CA ILE A 289 7.38 0.17 40.08
C ILE A 289 7.49 1.41 39.17
N PHE A 290 8.51 1.44 38.33
CA PHE A 290 8.59 2.40 37.23
C PHE A 290 8.19 1.70 35.94
N VAL A 291 7.36 2.36 35.13
CA VAL A 291 6.75 1.77 33.93
C VAL A 291 7.06 2.64 32.73
N SER A 292 7.40 2.01 31.61
CA SER A 292 7.50 2.70 30.32
C SER A 292 6.14 3.27 29.93
N LYS A 293 6.08 4.61 29.76
CA LYS A 293 4.86 5.30 29.31
C LYS A 293 4.38 4.80 27.94
N PHE A 294 5.34 4.37 27.12
CA PHE A 294 5.17 4.00 25.72
C PHE A 294 5.58 2.55 25.50
N GLU A 295 5.12 1.95 24.39
CA GLU A 295 5.77 0.74 23.89
C GLU A 295 7.23 1.04 23.53
N VAL A 296 8.09 0.01 23.52
CA VAL A 296 9.50 0.18 23.13
C VAL A 296 9.57 0.65 21.68
N SER A 297 10.01 1.89 21.47
CA SER A 297 10.12 2.49 20.15
C SER A 297 11.25 1.89 19.30
N ASN A 298 11.13 2.04 17.98
CA ASN A 298 12.20 1.74 17.03
C ASN A 298 13.50 2.48 17.36
N ALA A 299 13.43 3.74 17.81
CA ALA A 299 14.59 4.51 18.24
C ALA A 299 15.38 3.82 19.35
N LEU A 300 14.70 3.43 20.44
CA LEU A 300 15.31 2.81 21.60
C LEU A 300 15.85 1.42 21.24
N TYR A 301 15.07 0.63 20.50
CA TYR A 301 15.47 -0.71 20.11
C TYR A 301 16.62 -0.69 19.08
N ASN A 302 16.69 0.31 18.18
CA ASN A 302 17.82 0.46 17.24
C ASN A 302 19.11 0.83 17.96
N LYS A 303 19.03 1.60 19.06
CA LYS A 303 20.19 1.89 19.92
C LYS A 303 20.75 0.61 20.54
N PHE A 304 19.88 -0.27 21.03
CA PHE A 304 20.27 -1.60 21.51
C PHE A 304 21.05 -2.36 20.44
N LEU A 305 20.48 -2.55 19.24
CA LEU A 305 21.15 -3.27 18.15
C LEU A 305 22.52 -2.69 17.81
N THR A 306 22.63 -1.36 17.77
CA THR A 306 23.88 -0.66 17.43
C THR A 306 24.98 -0.90 18.47
N GLU A 307 24.62 -0.97 19.76
CA GLU A 307 25.59 -1.09 20.85
C GLU A 307 25.97 -2.54 21.20
N THR A 308 25.08 -3.50 20.91
CA THR A 308 25.31 -4.92 21.24
C THR A 308 25.72 -5.76 20.04
N ASN A 309 25.61 -5.21 18.82
CA ASN A 309 25.76 -5.96 17.57
C ASN A 309 24.81 -7.18 17.51
N HIS A 310 23.66 -7.10 18.18
CA HIS A 310 22.62 -8.13 18.18
C HIS A 310 22.04 -8.26 16.77
N SER A 311 21.82 -9.50 16.32
CA SER A 311 21.39 -9.76 14.95
C SER A 311 20.04 -9.12 14.64
N ILE A 312 19.94 -8.63 13.40
CA ILE A 312 18.75 -7.99 12.86
C ILE A 312 17.58 -8.99 12.84
N GLN A 313 16.42 -8.48 13.21
CA GLN A 313 15.16 -9.19 13.19
C GLN A 313 14.57 -9.32 11.81
N ASP A 314 13.66 -10.28 11.72
CA ASP A 314 12.87 -10.54 10.54
C ASP A 314 11.98 -9.33 10.21
N THR A 315 12.44 -8.47 9.30
CA THR A 315 11.62 -7.38 8.77
C THR A 315 10.54 -7.90 7.82
N THR A 316 10.62 -9.18 7.41
CA THR A 316 9.65 -9.81 6.50
C THR A 316 8.33 -10.14 7.18
N VAL A 317 8.19 -9.93 8.49
CA VAL A 317 6.90 -9.98 9.20
C VAL A 317 5.85 -9.04 8.58
N TRP A 318 6.29 -8.00 7.88
CA TRP A 318 5.41 -7.08 7.16
C TRP A 318 4.95 -7.61 5.81
N ASN A 319 5.61 -8.61 5.23
CA ASN A 319 5.25 -9.17 3.92
C ASN A 319 3.81 -9.71 3.96
N ASP A 320 3.11 -9.52 2.85
CA ASP A 320 1.75 -10.02 2.61
C ASP A 320 0.68 -9.59 3.63
N GLN A 321 1.00 -8.65 4.52
CA GLN A 321 0.05 -8.05 5.44
C GLN A 321 -0.96 -7.14 4.72
N PHE A 322 -0.54 -6.48 3.63
CA PHE A 322 -1.38 -5.60 2.79
C PHE A 322 -0.71 -5.30 1.43
N ILE A 323 -1.45 -4.65 0.51
CA ILE A 323 -1.11 -4.45 -0.92
C ILE A 323 0.27 -3.78 -1.20
N TYR A 324 0.87 -3.11 -0.22
CA TYR A 324 2.18 -2.42 -0.33
C TYR A 324 3.08 -2.69 0.89
N SER A 325 3.02 -3.92 1.39
CA SER A 325 3.82 -4.42 2.51
C SER A 325 5.33 -4.19 2.38
N ASN A 326 5.88 -4.23 1.16
CA ASN A 326 7.33 -4.09 0.95
C ASN A 326 7.86 -2.73 1.45
N TRP A 327 7.03 -1.69 1.40
CA TRP A 327 7.34 -0.40 1.99
C TRP A 327 7.70 -0.55 3.49
N PHE A 328 6.92 -1.31 4.25
CA PHE A 328 7.14 -1.47 5.68
C PHE A 328 8.33 -2.39 5.93
N THR A 329 8.46 -3.48 5.19
CA THR A 329 9.62 -4.37 5.23
C THR A 329 10.94 -3.61 5.07
N CYS A 330 11.00 -2.65 4.13
CA CYS A 330 12.23 -1.90 3.88
C CYS A 330 12.43 -0.70 4.80
N ASN A 331 11.35 -0.03 5.23
CA ASN A 331 11.45 1.29 5.88
C ASN A 331 11.06 1.30 7.36
N TYR A 332 10.17 0.42 7.82
CA TYR A 332 9.56 0.54 9.16
C TYR A 332 10.60 0.53 10.29
N ARG A 333 11.59 -0.35 10.21
CA ARG A 333 12.60 -0.47 11.26
C ARG A 333 13.62 0.65 11.25
N TRP A 334 13.93 1.16 10.05
CA TRP A 334 15.16 1.89 9.78
C TRP A 334 14.89 3.35 9.41
N HIS A 335 13.86 3.65 8.63
CA HIS A 335 13.68 5.01 8.14
C HIS A 335 13.30 5.98 9.30
N GLU A 336 13.77 7.23 9.24
CA GLU A 336 13.58 8.20 10.34
C GLU A 336 12.11 8.45 10.66
N ASN A 337 11.25 8.39 9.64
CA ASN A 337 9.79 8.52 9.76
C ASN A 337 9.18 7.53 10.76
N TYR A 338 9.86 6.40 11.02
CA TYR A 338 9.39 5.34 11.91
C TYR A 338 10.13 5.29 13.25
N THR A 339 10.97 6.30 13.55
CA THR A 339 11.77 6.36 14.79
C THR A 339 10.90 6.27 16.03
N ASN A 340 9.73 6.93 16.03
CA ASN A 340 8.80 6.96 17.17
C ASN A 340 7.70 5.90 17.11
N PHE A 341 7.81 4.91 16.22
CA PHE A 341 6.85 3.80 16.12
C PHE A 341 7.31 2.63 17.00
N PRO A 342 6.39 1.74 17.45
CA PRO A 342 6.77 0.60 18.27
C PRO A 342 7.69 -0.34 17.50
N ALA A 343 8.70 -0.88 18.18
CA ALA A 343 9.49 -1.98 17.65
C ALA A 343 8.60 -3.23 17.58
N VAL A 344 8.66 -3.94 16.45
CA VAL A 344 7.93 -5.19 16.18
C VAL A 344 8.86 -6.17 15.47
N GLY A 345 8.42 -7.42 15.26
CA GLY A 345 9.22 -8.45 14.62
C GLY A 345 10.24 -9.11 15.57
N MET A 346 9.98 -9.06 16.89
CA MET A 346 10.91 -9.54 17.92
C MET A 346 10.51 -10.90 18.48
N ASN A 347 11.51 -11.75 18.72
CA ASN A 347 11.33 -12.97 19.50
C ASN A 347 11.55 -12.70 20.99
N ARG A 348 11.05 -13.59 21.86
CA ARG A 348 11.24 -13.48 23.31
C ARG A 348 12.70 -13.45 23.75
N LYS A 349 13.58 -14.17 23.04
CA LYS A 349 15.03 -14.15 23.31
C LYS A 349 15.63 -12.77 23.08
N ASP A 350 15.16 -12.07 22.05
CA ASP A 350 15.63 -10.71 21.73
C ASP A 350 15.14 -9.70 22.76
N ILE A 351 13.90 -9.87 23.23
CA ILE A 351 13.33 -9.03 24.29
C ILE A 351 14.08 -9.24 25.61
N ALA A 352 14.42 -10.48 25.96
CA ALA A 352 15.23 -10.76 27.15
C ALA A 352 16.62 -10.12 27.06
N ALA A 353 17.31 -10.24 25.92
CA ALA A 353 18.60 -9.58 25.69
C ALA A 353 18.50 -8.06 25.76
N PHE A 354 17.41 -7.49 25.24
CA PHE A 354 17.13 -6.06 25.35
C PHE A 354 16.91 -5.62 26.80
N CYS A 355 16.10 -6.35 27.58
CA CYS A 355 15.87 -6.05 29.00
C CYS A 355 17.18 -6.07 29.79
N GLU A 356 18.05 -7.06 29.55
CA GLU A 356 19.36 -7.15 30.19
C GLU A 356 20.27 -5.96 29.83
N TRP A 357 20.31 -5.58 28.55
CA TRP A 357 21.04 -4.40 28.10
C TRP A 357 20.48 -3.12 28.73
N LEU A 358 19.16 -2.96 28.74
CA LEU A 358 18.51 -1.77 29.29
C LEU A 358 18.71 -1.69 30.81
N ASN A 359 18.75 -2.82 31.51
CA ASN A 359 19.08 -2.88 32.94
C ASN A 359 20.43 -2.21 33.21
N ARG A 360 21.48 -2.61 32.46
CA ARG A 360 22.82 -1.99 32.58
C ARG A 360 22.82 -0.51 32.24
N LYS A 361 21.99 -0.07 31.30
CA LYS A 361 21.89 1.35 30.91
C LYS A 361 21.15 2.20 31.93
N LEU A 362 20.18 1.62 32.63
CA LEU A 362 19.37 2.33 33.60
C LEU A 362 20.00 2.33 35.01
N GLN A 363 20.80 1.31 35.35
CA GLN A 363 21.39 1.17 36.69
C GLN A 363 22.09 2.44 37.22
N PRO A 364 22.88 3.20 36.42
CA PRO A 364 23.55 4.42 36.92
C PRO A 364 22.60 5.56 37.34
N TYR A 365 21.30 5.46 37.02
CA TYR A 365 20.29 6.45 37.39
C TYR A 365 19.56 6.12 38.70
N TYR A 366 19.85 4.96 39.30
CA TYR A 366 19.26 4.49 40.55
C TYR A 366 20.36 4.19 41.58
N ASP A 367 20.07 4.48 42.84
CA ASP A 367 20.95 4.23 43.99
C ASP A 367 20.71 2.85 44.64
N TYR A 368 19.84 2.05 44.05
CA TYR A 368 19.52 0.67 44.42
C TYR A 368 19.59 -0.25 43.20
N ASP A 369 19.71 -1.55 43.44
CA ASP A 369 19.68 -2.54 42.36
C ASP A 369 18.32 -2.57 41.68
N ILE A 370 18.34 -2.58 40.35
CA ILE A 370 17.12 -2.61 39.54
C ILE A 370 17.04 -3.87 38.68
N GLN A 371 15.80 -4.24 38.38
CA GLN A 371 15.45 -5.24 37.37
C GLN A 371 14.54 -4.64 36.32
N VAL A 372 15.02 -4.60 35.08
CA VAL A 372 14.22 -4.35 33.89
C VAL A 372 13.63 -5.67 33.39
N ASP A 373 12.32 -5.72 33.22
CA ASP A 373 11.62 -6.90 32.70
C ASP A 373 10.27 -6.51 32.07
N LEU A 374 9.58 -7.49 31.48
CA LEU A 374 8.19 -7.38 31.07
C LEU A 374 7.24 -7.34 32.29
N PRO A 375 6.06 -6.71 32.15
CA PRO A 375 4.99 -6.83 33.14
C PRO A 375 4.42 -8.25 33.16
N THR A 376 3.98 -8.72 34.33
CA THR A 376 3.06 -9.88 34.42
C THR A 376 1.70 -9.50 33.85
N GLU A 377 0.80 -10.48 33.68
CA GLU A 377 -0.55 -10.18 33.23
C GLU A 377 -1.28 -9.25 34.21
N GLU A 378 -1.18 -9.51 35.50
CA GLU A 378 -1.86 -8.76 36.54
C GLU A 378 -1.33 -7.33 36.63
N GLU A 379 -0.01 -7.17 36.56
CA GLU A 379 0.62 -5.85 36.47
C GLU A 379 0.15 -5.13 35.21
N TRP A 380 0.14 -5.80 34.06
CA TRP A 380 -0.29 -5.19 32.81
C TRP A 380 -1.74 -4.70 32.88
N GLU A 381 -2.67 -5.51 33.41
CA GLU A 381 -4.08 -5.10 33.57
C GLU A 381 -4.25 -3.97 34.58
N TYR A 382 -3.53 -4.02 35.70
CA TYR A 382 -3.53 -2.94 36.69
C TYR A 382 -3.08 -1.61 36.08
N LEU A 383 -1.99 -1.66 35.31
CA LEU A 383 -1.45 -0.53 34.60
C LEU A 383 -2.40 -0.02 33.52
N ALA A 384 -3.02 -0.92 32.74
CA ALA A 384 -3.95 -0.58 31.67
C ALA A 384 -5.20 0.14 32.20
N ARG A 385 -5.67 -0.21 33.40
CA ARG A 385 -6.82 0.43 34.05
C ARG A 385 -6.61 1.89 34.40
N GLY A 386 -5.36 2.34 34.61
CA GLY A 386 -5.08 3.76 34.86
C GLY A 386 -5.87 4.36 36.04
N GLY A 387 -6.12 3.58 37.09
CA GLY A 387 -6.94 3.99 38.25
C GLY A 387 -8.45 3.78 38.10
N LEU A 388 -8.94 3.28 36.97
CA LEU A 388 -10.36 3.01 36.75
C LEU A 388 -10.78 1.61 37.21
N SER A 389 -11.78 1.53 38.08
CA SER A 389 -12.39 0.25 38.47
C SER A 389 -13.40 -0.22 37.43
N LEU A 390 -13.36 -1.51 37.07
CA LEU A 390 -14.33 -2.20 36.20
C LEU A 390 -14.47 -1.65 34.77
N SER A 391 -13.59 -0.74 34.34
CA SER A 391 -13.60 -0.29 32.95
C SER A 391 -13.16 -1.42 32.01
N PRO A 392 -13.86 -1.63 30.87
CA PRO A 392 -13.42 -2.57 29.84
C PRO A 392 -12.24 -2.02 29.02
N TYR A 393 -12.11 -0.69 28.90
CA TYR A 393 -11.07 -0.03 28.11
C TYR A 393 -10.16 0.88 28.96
N PRO A 394 -8.91 1.14 28.53
CA PRO A 394 -7.95 1.97 29.27
C PRO A 394 -8.41 3.43 29.50
N TRP A 395 -9.22 3.97 28.59
CA TRP A 395 -9.74 5.34 28.64
C TRP A 395 -11.07 5.48 29.39
N GLY A 396 -11.67 4.39 29.86
CA GLY A 396 -12.97 4.44 30.53
C GLY A 396 -14.17 4.24 29.60
N GLY A 397 -15.32 3.90 30.21
CA GLY A 397 -16.58 3.73 29.50
C GLY A 397 -16.62 2.49 28.59
N PRO A 398 -17.78 2.22 27.95
CA PRO A 398 -17.98 0.99 27.19
C PRO A 398 -17.69 1.15 25.68
N TYR A 399 -17.18 2.30 25.23
CA TYR A 399 -17.10 2.64 23.82
C TYR A 399 -15.65 2.83 23.35
N ILE A 400 -15.37 2.34 22.14
CA ILE A 400 -14.10 2.51 21.41
C ILE A 400 -14.01 3.85 20.66
N ARG A 401 -15.06 4.67 20.72
CA ARG A 401 -15.14 5.98 20.07
C ARG A 401 -15.47 7.06 21.09
N ASN A 402 -14.95 8.26 20.85
CA ASN A 402 -15.36 9.44 21.60
C ASN A 402 -16.72 9.98 21.12
N SER A 403 -17.21 11.05 21.76
CA SER A 403 -18.50 11.69 21.41
C SER A 403 -18.56 12.30 20.00
N LYS A 404 -17.42 12.49 19.34
CA LYS A 404 -17.32 12.95 17.95
C LYS A 404 -17.25 11.78 16.95
N GLY A 405 -17.27 10.55 17.44
CA GLY A 405 -17.12 9.35 16.63
C GLY A 405 -15.68 8.99 16.26
N CYS A 406 -14.65 9.67 16.78
CA CYS A 406 -13.26 9.30 16.50
C CYS A 406 -12.87 8.06 17.31
N LEU A 407 -12.13 7.13 16.70
CA LEU A 407 -11.60 5.95 17.37
C LEU A 407 -10.54 6.34 18.42
N LEU A 408 -10.51 5.61 19.53
CA LEU A 408 -9.65 5.88 20.69
C LEU A 408 -8.40 4.99 20.75
N ALA A 409 -8.25 4.08 19.79
CA ALA A 409 -7.14 3.14 19.66
C ALA A 409 -6.94 2.72 18.20
N ASN A 410 -5.68 2.40 17.85
CA ASN A 410 -5.31 1.82 16.56
C ASN A 410 -5.64 0.33 16.54
N HIS A 411 -6.57 -0.11 15.70
CA HIS A 411 -6.97 -1.51 15.61
C HIS A 411 -7.71 -1.76 14.30
N ARG A 412 -7.97 -3.03 13.99
CA ARG A 412 -8.67 -3.39 12.76
C ARG A 412 -10.14 -3.03 12.88
N TYR A 413 -10.48 -1.81 12.50
CA TYR A 413 -11.85 -1.35 12.44
C TYR A 413 -12.51 -1.86 11.15
N VAL A 414 -13.68 -2.48 11.26
CA VAL A 414 -14.46 -2.93 10.10
C VAL A 414 -15.84 -2.25 10.11
N PRO A 415 -16.02 -1.15 9.36
CA PRO A 415 -17.27 -0.41 9.35
C PRO A 415 -18.41 -1.24 8.75
N ASN A 416 -19.51 -1.42 9.48
CA ASN A 416 -20.69 -2.15 9.01
C ASN A 416 -20.45 -3.65 8.68
N ALA A 417 -19.47 -4.29 9.32
CA ALA A 417 -19.36 -5.74 9.29
C ALA A 417 -20.48 -6.39 10.10
N PHE A 418 -21.21 -7.32 9.47
CA PHE A 418 -22.06 -8.25 10.21
C PHE A 418 -21.20 -9.47 10.55
N GLU A 419 -21.01 -9.72 11.84
CA GLU A 419 -20.46 -10.99 12.30
C GLU A 419 -21.48 -12.08 12.00
N THR A 420 -21.11 -13.01 11.14
CA THR A 420 -21.91 -14.19 10.84
C THR A 420 -21.29 -15.39 11.50
N ARG A 421 -22.14 -16.21 12.12
CA ARG A 421 -21.73 -17.52 12.61
C ARG A 421 -22.03 -18.53 11.53
N SER A 422 -20.99 -19.21 11.05
CA SER A 422 -21.17 -20.35 10.14
C SER A 422 -21.97 -21.45 10.85
N PRO A 423 -22.63 -22.36 10.11
CA PRO A 423 -23.28 -23.53 10.69
C PRO A 423 -22.33 -24.43 11.50
N SER A 424 -21.02 -24.40 11.21
CA SER A 424 -19.98 -25.11 11.96
C SER A 424 -19.53 -24.38 13.25
N GLY A 425 -20.07 -23.18 13.51
CA GLY A 425 -19.72 -22.38 14.69
C GLY A 425 -18.51 -21.46 14.51
N GLU A 426 -17.96 -21.36 13.30
CA GLU A 426 -16.88 -20.42 12.97
C GLU A 426 -17.44 -19.01 12.78
N TYR A 427 -16.74 -18.01 13.31
CA TYR A 427 -17.09 -16.61 13.10
C TYR A 427 -16.52 -16.14 11.75
N GLY A 428 -17.39 -15.90 10.78
CA GLY A 428 -17.08 -15.28 9.48
C GLY A 428 -17.55 -13.83 9.44
N VAL A 429 -16.84 -12.96 8.73
CA VAL A 429 -17.27 -11.58 8.50
C VAL A 429 -17.83 -11.47 7.09
N ILE A 430 -19.07 -11.00 6.95
CA ILE A 430 -19.57 -10.58 5.64
C ILE A 430 -19.20 -9.12 5.46
N TYR A 431 -18.25 -8.87 4.57
CA TYR A 431 -17.95 -7.53 4.10
C TYR A 431 -19.06 -7.08 3.13
N PRO A 432 -19.53 -5.82 3.22
CA PRO A 432 -20.27 -5.20 2.12
C PRO A 432 -19.41 -5.31 0.85
N LYS A 433 -19.96 -5.86 -0.24
CA LYS A 433 -19.25 -5.99 -1.53
C LYS A 433 -18.55 -4.66 -1.86
N GLY A 434 -17.22 -4.69 -1.98
CA GLY A 434 -16.38 -3.54 -2.37
C GLY A 434 -15.63 -2.83 -1.25
N ARG A 435 -15.90 -3.10 0.05
CA ARG A 435 -15.10 -2.51 1.14
C ARG A 435 -13.99 -3.46 1.58
N HIS A 436 -12.78 -3.17 1.12
CA HIS A 436 -11.57 -3.93 1.49
C HIS A 436 -11.19 -3.75 2.95
N GLU A 437 -10.57 -4.80 3.49
CA GLU A 437 -10.03 -4.92 4.85
C GLU A 437 -9.04 -3.80 5.21
N MET A 438 -8.49 -3.09 4.22
CA MET A 438 -7.50 -2.03 4.39
C MET A 438 -8.06 -0.62 4.59
N PHE A 439 -9.37 -0.37 4.37
CA PHE A 439 -9.93 0.98 4.50
C PHE A 439 -10.23 1.40 5.95
N GLY A 440 -10.27 0.45 6.90
CA GLY A 440 -10.44 0.76 8.34
C GLY A 440 -9.31 1.60 8.93
N ALA A 441 -8.11 1.49 8.34
CA ALA A 441 -6.89 2.22 8.65
C ALA A 441 -6.97 3.74 8.52
N ASP A 442 -7.88 4.24 7.69
CA ASP A 442 -8.07 5.68 7.50
C ASP A 442 -9.07 6.26 8.51
N GLU A 443 -9.83 5.41 9.21
CA GLU A 443 -10.80 5.84 10.23
C GLU A 443 -10.19 5.97 11.63
N ASP A 444 -9.22 5.11 12.00
CA ASP A 444 -8.44 5.26 13.24
C ASP A 444 -7.12 6.02 13.03
N GLY A 445 -6.64 6.08 11.79
CA GLY A 445 -5.59 6.98 11.32
C GLY A 445 -4.29 6.31 10.87
N PHE A 446 -4.11 5.00 11.10
CA PHE A 446 -2.91 4.27 10.69
C PHE A 446 -3.22 2.87 10.12
N LEU A 447 -2.57 2.51 9.01
CA LEU A 447 -2.71 1.18 8.39
C LEU A 447 -2.01 0.06 9.14
N GLY A 448 -0.84 0.37 9.70
CA GLY A 448 -0.10 -0.55 10.54
C GLY A 448 0.00 0.07 11.92
N CYS A 449 1.16 -0.05 12.54
CA CYS A 449 1.42 0.65 13.78
C CYS A 449 1.33 2.18 13.60
N ALA A 450 0.98 2.85 14.70
CA ALA A 450 1.00 4.27 14.92
C ALA A 450 2.22 4.66 15.78
N PRO A 451 2.66 5.93 15.77
CA PRO A 451 3.62 6.42 16.75
C PRO A 451 3.18 6.10 18.18
N VAL A 452 4.13 5.82 19.06
CA VAL A 452 3.85 5.37 20.44
C VAL A 452 3.14 6.41 21.31
N GLU A 453 3.02 7.67 20.85
CA GLU A 453 2.35 8.78 21.54
C GLU A 453 1.04 9.23 20.86
N SER A 454 0.48 8.44 19.93
CA SER A 454 -0.62 8.89 19.06
C SER A 454 -1.98 9.03 19.74
N TYR A 455 -2.30 8.12 20.67
CA TYR A 455 -3.60 8.10 21.35
C TYR A 455 -3.53 8.70 22.75
N HIS A 456 -4.68 8.98 23.35
CA HIS A 456 -4.72 9.57 24.68
C HIS A 456 -4.18 8.60 25.74
N PRO A 457 -3.35 9.08 26.68
CA PRO A 457 -2.92 8.25 27.78
C PRO A 457 -4.07 7.92 28.73
N ASN A 458 -3.95 6.81 29.45
CA ASN A 458 -4.83 6.51 30.57
C ASN A 458 -4.48 7.36 31.81
N GLY A 459 -5.18 7.14 32.93
CA GLY A 459 -4.99 7.92 34.16
C GLY A 459 -3.59 7.81 34.81
N TYR A 460 -2.74 6.88 34.35
CA TYR A 460 -1.34 6.75 34.78
C TYR A 460 -0.33 7.28 33.75
N GLU A 461 -0.79 8.07 32.78
CA GLU A 461 0.05 8.60 31.69
C GLU A 461 0.63 7.49 30.77
N LEU A 462 0.00 6.32 30.72
CA LEU A 462 0.41 5.22 29.83
C LEU A 462 -0.36 5.30 28.51
N TYR A 463 0.39 5.29 27.42
CA TYR A 463 -0.12 5.39 26.06
C TYR A 463 -0.32 4.00 25.45
N ASN A 464 -1.28 3.92 24.52
CA ASN A 464 -1.56 2.73 23.71
C ASN A 464 -1.73 1.44 24.51
N MET A 465 -2.27 1.50 25.74
CA MET A 465 -2.60 0.30 26.52
C MET A 465 -3.73 -0.53 25.85
N GLY A 466 -4.43 0.04 24.88
CA GLY A 466 -5.36 -0.67 24.00
C GLY A 466 -5.05 -0.30 22.56
N GLY A 467 -4.81 -1.31 21.72
CA GLY A 467 -4.49 -1.19 20.31
C GLY A 467 -3.00 -0.97 20.03
N ASN A 468 -2.72 -0.60 18.79
CA ASN A 468 -1.40 -0.35 18.21
C ASN A 468 -0.54 -1.61 18.04
N VAL A 469 -0.02 -2.17 19.13
CA VAL A 469 0.66 -3.47 19.12
C VAL A 469 0.21 -4.31 20.30
N ARG A 470 0.07 -5.60 20.04
CA ARG A 470 -0.09 -6.61 21.08
C ARG A 470 1.19 -6.66 21.90
N GLU A 471 1.05 -6.69 23.22
CA GLU A 471 2.21 -6.65 24.10
C GLU A 471 2.52 -8.02 24.69
N MET A 472 3.78 -8.43 24.54
CA MET A 472 4.29 -9.60 25.25
C MET A 472 4.37 -9.33 26.75
N ILE A 473 3.80 -10.25 27.53
CA ILE A 473 3.91 -10.27 28.99
C ILE A 473 4.97 -11.28 29.45
N LYS A 474 5.37 -11.16 30.71
CA LYS A 474 6.39 -11.99 31.36
C LYS A 474 5.96 -13.46 31.43
N ASN A 475 6.91 -14.37 31.18
CA ASN A 475 6.76 -15.83 31.36
C ASN A 475 5.55 -16.49 30.66
N ASN A 476 5.04 -15.93 29.56
CA ASN A 476 3.85 -16.44 28.89
C ASN A 476 4.07 -16.63 27.39
N ASN A 477 4.00 -17.86 26.88
CA ASN A 477 4.17 -18.10 25.44
C ASN A 477 2.85 -18.30 24.68
N GLU A 478 1.72 -18.18 25.37
CA GLU A 478 0.41 -18.55 24.85
C GLU A 478 -0.37 -17.34 24.35
N PHE A 479 -0.23 -16.18 25.01
CA PHE A 479 -1.00 -15.00 24.66
C PHE A 479 -0.27 -13.67 24.90
N THR A 480 -0.85 -12.63 24.31
CA THR A 480 -0.48 -11.22 24.43
C THR A 480 -1.67 -10.41 24.97
N LYS A 481 -1.43 -9.15 25.34
CA LYS A 481 -2.42 -8.22 25.90
C LYS A 481 -2.49 -6.93 25.07
N GLY A 482 -3.61 -6.21 25.18
CA GLY A 482 -3.80 -4.87 24.59
C GLY A 482 -4.38 -4.83 23.18
N GLY A 483 -4.21 -5.88 22.37
CA GLY A 483 -4.63 -5.88 20.97
C GLY A 483 -3.71 -5.02 20.09
N GLY A 484 -3.54 -5.41 18.83
CA GLY A 484 -2.69 -4.71 17.85
C GLY A 484 -3.50 -3.99 16.78
N TRP A 485 -2.79 -3.33 15.87
CA TRP A 485 -3.38 -2.66 14.70
C TRP A 485 -4.19 -3.62 13.81
N ASN A 486 -3.87 -4.92 13.81
CA ASN A 486 -4.61 -5.94 13.05
C ASN A 486 -5.66 -6.69 13.91
N SER A 487 -5.78 -6.39 15.19
CA SER A 487 -6.73 -7.03 16.10
C SER A 487 -8.12 -6.41 15.97
N ARG A 488 -9.18 -7.21 16.15
CA ARG A 488 -10.55 -6.67 16.24
C ARG A 488 -10.77 -5.86 17.53
N ASP A 489 -11.80 -5.02 17.51
CA ASP A 489 -12.22 -4.15 18.62
C ASP A 489 -12.37 -4.85 19.98
N TYR A 490 -12.84 -6.09 20.01
CA TYR A 490 -12.95 -6.88 21.24
C TYR A 490 -11.59 -7.12 21.92
N TYR A 491 -10.52 -7.34 21.16
CA TYR A 491 -9.18 -7.63 21.68
C TYR A 491 -8.49 -6.41 22.29
N VAL A 492 -9.02 -5.20 22.04
CA VAL A 492 -8.52 -3.93 22.59
C VAL A 492 -8.94 -3.74 24.07
N GLN A 493 -9.84 -4.58 24.57
CA GLN A 493 -10.28 -4.53 25.97
C GLN A 493 -9.18 -5.03 26.92
N ILE A 494 -9.11 -4.42 28.10
CA ILE A 494 -8.07 -4.66 29.11
C ILE A 494 -7.96 -6.14 29.49
N THR A 495 -9.09 -6.80 29.71
CA THR A 495 -9.14 -8.17 30.25
C THR A 495 -8.93 -9.24 29.19
N ILE A 496 -8.93 -8.88 27.92
CA ILE A 496 -8.89 -9.86 26.83
C ILE A 496 -7.46 -10.32 26.59
N ARG A 497 -7.35 -11.61 26.28
CA ARG A 497 -6.10 -12.29 25.90
C ARG A 497 -6.20 -12.61 24.42
N GLU A 498 -5.13 -12.34 23.68
CA GLU A 498 -5.05 -12.72 22.28
C GLU A 498 -3.96 -13.76 22.09
N LEU A 499 -4.33 -14.92 21.54
CA LEU A 499 -3.42 -16.05 21.38
C LEU A 499 -2.27 -15.73 20.43
N ILE A 500 -1.09 -16.20 20.80
CA ILE A 500 0.09 -16.14 19.96
C ILE A 500 0.01 -17.26 18.93
N ASN A 501 -0.34 -16.92 17.69
CA ASN A 501 -0.35 -17.86 16.58
C ASN A 501 1.01 -17.90 15.85
N GLU A 502 1.73 -16.77 15.84
CA GLU A 502 3.01 -16.59 15.16
C GLU A 502 3.89 -15.57 15.88
N ILE A 503 5.18 -15.86 16.03
CA ILE A 503 6.23 -14.91 16.47
C ILE A 503 7.49 -15.26 15.67
N PRO A 504 8.18 -14.28 15.05
CA PRO A 504 7.93 -12.83 15.14
C PRO A 504 6.70 -12.40 14.32
N ALA A 505 6.08 -11.26 14.68
CA ALA A 505 4.91 -10.71 14.00
C ALA A 505 4.97 -9.17 13.87
N ALA A 506 4.28 -8.62 12.87
CA ALA A 506 4.24 -7.17 12.57
C ALA A 506 3.36 -6.36 13.53
N ASP A 507 2.59 -7.01 14.38
CA ASP A 507 1.65 -6.40 15.32
C ASP A 507 1.96 -6.77 16.78
N ILE A 508 3.07 -7.47 17.06
CA ILE A 508 3.51 -7.80 18.42
C ILE A 508 4.74 -6.97 18.79
N GLY A 509 4.61 -6.20 19.88
CA GLY A 509 5.67 -5.45 20.53
C GLY A 509 5.74 -5.77 22.03
N PHE A 510 6.30 -4.83 22.80
CA PHE A 510 6.35 -4.94 24.25
C PHE A 510 6.60 -3.58 24.90
N ARG A 511 6.29 -3.51 26.20
CA ARG A 511 6.78 -2.47 27.11
C ARG A 511 7.58 -3.11 28.23
N TYR A 512 8.37 -2.29 28.91
CA TYR A 512 9.18 -2.72 30.03
C TYR A 512 8.79 -1.99 31.30
N ILE A 513 9.07 -2.64 32.43
CA ILE A 513 8.97 -2.08 33.77
C ILE A 513 10.31 -2.23 34.48
N VAL A 514 10.56 -1.35 35.44
CA VAL A 514 11.75 -1.33 36.26
C VAL A 514 11.31 -1.51 37.70
N ARG A 515 11.78 -2.60 38.32
CA ARG A 515 11.54 -2.91 39.73
C ARG A 515 12.80 -2.65 40.52
N ARG A 516 12.65 -2.23 41.76
CA ARG A 516 13.73 -2.28 42.75
C ARG A 516 13.91 -3.74 43.19
N ILE A 517 15.15 -4.21 43.21
CA ILE A 517 15.55 -5.45 43.86
C ILE A 517 16.05 -5.08 45.26
N GLU A 518 15.66 -5.86 46.26
CA GLU A 518 16.16 -5.72 47.63
C GLU A 518 17.49 -6.46 47.84
#